data_AF-A0A6M3L5Y0-F1
#
_entry.id   AF-A0A6M3L5Y0-F1
#
_cell.length_a   1.000
_cell.length_b   1.000
_cell.length_c   1.000
_cell.angle_alpha   90.00
_cell.angle_beta   90.00
_cell.angle_gamma   90.00
#
_symmetry.space_group_name_H-M   'P 1'
#
loop_
_entity.id
_entity.type
_entity.pdbx_description
1 polymer ?
#
loop_
_entity_poly.entity_id
_entity_poly.type
_entity_poly.pdbx_seq_one_letter_code
_entity_poly.pdbx_strand_id
1 'polypeptide(L)'
;MITEWNDKELLRDVGNAVHVACIEGAEMVAATARRMVKKKTGALAGQIEVKASKFKDGGAIVQAQGPGNYDKYYATFVELGTHKDPKQPYLRPALAANKSKIQRAFDKNRL
;
A
#
# COMPACT_ATOMS: atom_id res chain seq x y z
N MET A 1 -8.47 -38.86 -14.41
CA MET A 1 -9.34 -38.07 -15.30
C MET A 1 -9.95 -36.97 -14.45
N ILE A 2 -9.68 -35.70 -14.77
CA ILE A 2 -10.44 -34.59 -14.21
C ILE A 2 -11.75 -34.55 -15.00
N THR A 3 -12.84 -34.94 -14.36
CA THR A 3 -14.15 -35.13 -15.01
C THR A 3 -15.03 -33.88 -14.99
N GLU A 4 -14.65 -32.83 -14.26
CA GLU A 4 -15.42 -31.59 -14.16
C GLU A 4 -14.51 -30.36 -14.18
N TRP A 5 -14.97 -29.31 -14.88
CA TRP A 5 -14.34 -28.01 -14.92
C TRP A 5 -14.55 -27.28 -13.59
N ASN A 6 -13.45 -26.94 -12.91
CA ASN A 6 -13.47 -26.32 -11.58
C ASN A 6 -13.13 -24.83 -11.65
N ASP A 7 -14.02 -24.08 -12.30
CA ASP A 7 -13.95 -22.62 -12.43
C ASP A 7 -13.78 -21.89 -11.09
N LYS A 8 -14.52 -22.31 -10.08
CA LYS A 8 -14.54 -21.63 -8.77
C LYS A 8 -13.20 -21.71 -8.05
N GLU A 9 -12.55 -22.87 -8.08
CA GLU A 9 -11.23 -23.03 -7.47
C GLU A 9 -10.17 -22.23 -8.23
N LEU A 10 -10.16 -22.31 -9.57
CA LEU A 10 -9.23 -21.54 -10.39
C LEU A 10 -9.39 -20.03 -10.19
N LEU A 11 -10.63 -19.53 -10.14
CA LEU A 11 -10.91 -18.12 -9.88
C LEU A 11 -10.47 -17.70 -8.47
N ARG A 12 -10.69 -18.56 -7.48
CA ARG A 12 -10.24 -18.32 -6.09
C ARG A 12 -8.71 -18.24 -6.03
N ASP A 13 -8.01 -19.14 -6.71
CA ASP A 13 -6.55 -19.18 -6.68
C ASP A 13 -5.96 -17.95 -7.36
N VAL A 14 -6.50 -17.54 -8.52
CA VAL A 14 -6.10 -16.29 -9.20
C VAL A 14 -6.36 -15.09 -8.29
N GLY A 15 -7.52 -15.04 -7.64
CA GLY A 15 -7.86 -14.00 -6.68
C GLY A 15 -6.86 -13.92 -5.51
N ASN A 16 -6.49 -15.07 -4.94
CA ASN A 16 -5.52 -15.17 -3.85
C ASN A 16 -4.13 -14.70 -4.30
N ALA A 17 -3.66 -15.14 -5.46
CA ALA A 17 -2.39 -14.73 -6.05
C ALA A 17 -2.29 -13.20 -6.21
N VAL A 18 -3.34 -12.58 -6.77
CA VAL A 18 -3.43 -11.13 -6.92
C VAL A 18 -3.47 -10.43 -5.56
N HIS A 19 -4.23 -10.97 -4.59
CA HIS A 19 -4.32 -10.40 -3.26
C HIS A 19 -2.97 -10.39 -2.54
N VAL A 20 -2.22 -11.50 -2.60
CA VAL A 20 -0.88 -11.60 -2.01
C VAL A 20 0.07 -10.59 -2.64
N ALA A 21 0.09 -10.48 -3.97
CA ALA A 21 0.93 -9.51 -4.67
C ALA A 21 0.60 -8.05 -4.29
N CYS A 22 -0.69 -7.72 -4.12
CA CYS A 22 -1.13 -6.40 -3.66
C CYS A 22 -0.60 -6.08 -2.25
N ILE A 23 -0.70 -7.03 -1.32
CA ILE A 23 -0.25 -6.84 0.07
C ILE A 23 1.28 -6.71 0.12
N GLU A 24 2.02 -7.59 -0.57
CA GLU A 24 3.48 -7.50 -0.68
C GLU A 24 3.91 -6.13 -1.24
N GLY A 25 3.28 -5.68 -2.33
CA GLY A 25 3.56 -4.38 -2.93
C GLY A 25 3.28 -3.21 -1.99
N ALA A 26 2.14 -3.25 -1.27
CA ALA A 26 1.78 -2.22 -0.30
C ALA A 26 2.77 -2.15 0.88
N GLU A 27 3.25 -3.29 1.38
CA GLU A 27 4.26 -3.33 2.45
C GLU A 27 5.61 -2.74 2.00
N MET A 28 6.03 -2.98 0.75
CA MET A 28 7.24 -2.36 0.19
C MET A 28 7.11 -0.83 0.16
N VAL A 29 5.95 -0.33 -0.25
CA VAL A 29 5.64 1.12 -0.28
C VAL A 29 5.61 1.67 1.13
N ALA A 30 4.91 1.03 2.07
CA ALA A 30 4.83 1.46 3.46
C ALA A 30 6.22 1.53 4.10
N ALA A 31 7.04 0.49 3.97
CA ALA A 31 8.41 0.48 4.49
C ALA A 31 9.26 1.63 3.93
N THR A 32 9.09 1.95 2.65
CA THR A 32 9.81 3.06 1.99
C THR A 32 9.30 4.42 2.47
N ALA A 33 7.98 4.59 2.55
CA ALA A 33 7.34 5.79 3.06
C ALA A 33 7.77 6.09 4.51
N ARG A 34 7.87 5.07 5.38
CA ARG A 34 8.38 5.18 6.76
C ARG A 34 9.81 5.72 6.84
N ARG A 35 10.64 5.45 5.83
CA ARG A 35 12.02 5.98 5.73
C ARG A 35 12.07 7.40 5.17
N MET A 36 11.19 7.72 4.23
CA MET A 36 11.15 9.02 3.54
C MET A 36 10.47 10.13 4.36
N VAL A 37 9.45 9.79 5.15
CA VAL A 37 8.62 10.78 5.84
C VAL A 37 9.44 11.61 6.82
N LYS A 38 9.14 12.91 6.88
CA LYS A 38 9.79 13.86 7.80
C LYS A 38 9.65 13.37 9.25
N LYS A 39 10.78 13.18 9.93
CA LYS A 39 10.82 12.77 11.34
C LYS A 39 10.98 13.98 12.25
N LYS A 40 9.88 14.71 12.51
CA LYS A 40 9.88 15.73 13.57
C LYS A 40 9.93 15.06 14.95
N THR A 41 8.99 14.14 15.20
CA THR A 41 8.94 13.30 16.40
C THR A 41 9.02 11.80 16.08
N GLY A 42 8.98 11.42 14.80
CA GLY A 42 8.90 10.03 14.35
C GLY A 42 7.50 9.42 14.41
N ALA A 43 6.53 10.04 15.09
CA ALA A 43 5.18 9.51 15.26
C ALA A 43 4.46 9.22 13.93
N LEU A 44 4.59 10.09 12.93
CA LEU A 44 3.99 9.89 11.61
C LEU A 44 4.54 8.64 10.91
N ALA A 45 5.84 8.35 11.05
CA ALA A 45 6.42 7.13 10.50
C ALA A 45 5.81 5.87 11.15
N GLY A 46 5.58 5.90 12.47
CA GLY A 46 4.92 4.81 13.19
C GLY A 46 3.43 4.62 12.85
N GLN A 47 2.81 5.61 12.20
CA GLN A 47 1.39 5.60 11.83
C GLN A 47 1.13 5.19 10.37
N ILE A 48 2.19 4.92 9.60
CA ILE A 48 2.06 4.38 8.24
C ILE A 48 1.77 2.88 8.33
N GLU A 49 0.59 2.48 7.90
CA GLU A 49 0.09 1.11 7.97
C GLU A 49 -0.50 0.65 6.63
N VAL A 50 -0.46 -0.66 6.40
CA VAL A 50 -1.12 -1.34 5.27
C VAL A 50 -2.43 -1.94 5.77
N LYS A 51 -3.51 -1.76 5.01
CA LYS A 51 -4.79 -2.44 5.25
C LYS A 51 -5.31 -3.05 3.97
N ALA A 52 -6.04 -4.15 4.08
CA ALA A 52 -6.84 -4.63 2.97
C ALA A 52 -7.83 -3.53 2.55
N SER A 53 -7.94 -3.30 1.25
CA SER A 53 -8.92 -2.37 0.70
C SER A 53 -10.33 -2.87 0.98
N LYS A 54 -11.21 -1.95 1.38
CA LYS A 54 -12.66 -2.21 1.51
C LYS A 54 -13.44 -1.77 0.27
N PHE A 55 -12.75 -1.24 -0.75
CA PHE A 55 -13.35 -0.81 -2.00
C PHE A 55 -13.60 -2.00 -2.93
N LYS A 56 -14.53 -1.82 -3.88
CA LYS A 56 -15.00 -2.90 -4.78
C LYS A 56 -13.90 -3.49 -5.66
N ASP A 57 -12.85 -2.71 -5.94
CA ASP A 57 -11.67 -3.08 -6.71
C ASP A 57 -10.65 -3.90 -5.91
N GLY A 58 -10.83 -4.04 -4.60
CA GLY A 58 -9.97 -4.86 -3.74
C GLY A 58 -8.55 -4.29 -3.59
N GLY A 59 -7.58 -5.19 -3.34
CA GLY A 59 -6.19 -4.83 -3.13
C GLY A 59 -5.87 -4.34 -1.72
N ALA A 60 -4.95 -3.38 -1.61
CA ALA A 60 -4.41 -2.90 -0.34
C ALA A 60 -4.23 -1.37 -0.33
N ILE A 61 -4.43 -0.75 0.83
CA ILE A 61 -4.31 0.68 1.07
C ILE A 61 -3.10 0.91 1.98
N VAL A 62 -2.19 1.78 1.56
CA VAL A 62 -1.17 2.36 2.42
C VAL A 62 -1.67 3.71 2.92
N GLN A 63 -1.89 3.82 4.23
CA GLN A 63 -2.41 5.03 4.86
C GLN A 63 -1.47 5.48 5.98
N ALA A 64 -1.45 6.78 6.25
CA ALA A 64 -0.48 7.42 7.13
C ALA A 64 -1.18 8.25 8.22
N GLN A 65 -2.03 7.64 9.05
CA GLN A 65 -2.76 8.36 10.11
C GLN A 65 -2.98 7.51 11.37
N GLY A 66 -2.66 6.22 11.31
CA GLY A 66 -2.99 5.25 12.36
C GLY A 66 -4.49 4.97 12.49
N PRO A 67 -4.88 3.91 13.22
CA PRO A 67 -6.28 3.55 13.40
C PRO A 67 -7.06 4.62 14.18
N GLY A 68 -8.24 4.98 13.68
CA GLY A 68 -9.19 5.88 14.37
C GLY A 68 -8.82 7.37 14.37
N ASN A 69 -7.81 7.80 13.61
CA ASN A 69 -7.26 9.16 13.64
C ASN A 69 -7.53 9.94 12.33
N TYR A 70 -8.79 9.96 11.89
CA TYR A 70 -9.21 10.62 10.64
C TYR A 70 -9.12 12.16 10.68
N ASP A 71 -8.96 12.74 11.87
CA ASP A 71 -8.84 14.20 12.05
C ASP A 71 -7.38 14.70 11.96
N LYS A 72 -6.41 13.78 11.81
CA LYS A 72 -4.99 14.14 11.67
C LYS A 72 -4.64 14.42 10.21
N TYR A 73 -5.04 15.60 9.74
CA TYR A 73 -4.61 16.17 8.46
C TYR A 73 -3.09 16.37 8.35
N TYR A 74 -2.33 16.20 9.43
CA TYR A 74 -0.88 16.36 9.45
C TYR A 74 -0.18 15.56 8.34
N ALA A 75 -0.59 14.30 8.13
CA ALA A 75 -0.03 13.46 7.09
C ALA A 75 -0.24 14.03 5.68
N THR A 76 -1.44 14.57 5.43
CA THR A 76 -1.81 15.24 4.18
C THR A 76 -1.05 16.56 4.02
N PHE A 77 -0.91 17.33 5.09
CA PHE A 77 -0.15 18.59 5.09
C PHE A 77 1.35 18.36 4.85
N VAL A 78 1.92 17.26 5.36
CA VAL A 78 3.30 16.88 5.05
C VAL A 78 3.42 16.49 3.58
N GLU A 79 2.51 15.65 3.06
CA GLU A 79 2.56 15.17 1.67
C GLU A 79 2.35 16.29 0.64
N LEU A 80 1.38 17.18 0.87
CA LEU A 80 0.95 18.20 -0.09
C LEU A 80 1.51 19.60 0.19
N GLY A 81 2.06 19.82 1.38
CA GLY A 81 2.44 21.15 1.85
C GLY A 81 1.25 21.96 2.35
N THR A 82 1.57 23.13 2.89
CA THR A 82 0.60 24.17 3.27
C THR A 82 1.13 25.52 2.77
N HIS A 83 0.37 26.59 2.95
CA HIS A 83 0.84 27.95 2.64
C HIS A 83 2.16 28.30 3.37
N LYS A 84 2.34 27.81 4.61
CA LYS A 84 3.49 28.18 5.46
C LYS A 84 4.63 27.15 5.43
N ASP A 85 4.34 25.91 5.08
CA ASP A 85 5.31 24.82 5.07
C ASP A 85 5.35 24.16 3.68
N PRO A 86 6.53 24.06 3.02
CA PRO A 86 6.64 23.40 1.72
C PRO A 86 6.33 21.91 1.82
N LYS A 87 5.83 21.34 0.71
CA LYS A 87 5.53 19.91 0.59
C LYS A 87 6.75 19.04 0.83
N GLN A 88 6.57 17.96 1.57
CA GLN A 88 7.58 16.93 1.83
C GLN A 88 6.96 15.55 1.54
N PRO A 89 6.72 15.25 0.24
CA PRO A 89 6.01 14.05 -0.15
C PRO A 89 6.79 12.79 0.21
N TYR A 90 6.06 11.75 0.61
CA TYR A 90 6.62 10.47 1.07
C TYR A 90 5.82 9.27 0.57
N LEU A 91 4.49 9.37 0.38
CA LEU A 91 3.68 8.26 -0.16
C LEU A 91 3.85 8.12 -1.67
N ARG A 92 3.64 9.19 -2.44
CA ARG A 92 3.79 9.13 -3.91
C ARG A 92 5.23 8.78 -4.32
N PRO A 93 6.28 9.37 -3.73
CA PRO A 93 7.65 8.98 -4.03
C PRO A 93 7.96 7.53 -3.63
N ALA A 94 7.41 7.04 -2.51
CA ALA A 94 7.59 5.64 -2.13
C ALA A 94 6.95 4.67 -3.13
N LEU A 95 5.77 4.99 -3.66
CA LEU A 95 5.15 4.22 -4.74
C LEU A 95 6.03 4.21 -5.99
N ALA A 96 6.48 5.38 -6.44
CA ALA A 96 7.34 5.51 -7.61
C ALA A 96 8.64 4.72 -7.46
N ALA A 97 9.29 4.80 -6.29
CA ALA A 97 10.53 4.10 -6.00
C ALA A 97 10.39 2.56 -5.95
N ASN A 98 9.18 2.03 -5.73
CA ASN A 98 8.94 0.60 -5.65
C ASN A 98 8.25 0.01 -6.88
N LYS A 99 7.91 0.81 -7.90
CA LYS A 99 7.16 0.35 -9.09
C LYS A 99 7.72 -0.95 -9.70
N SER A 100 9.04 -1.03 -9.90
CA SER A 100 9.67 -2.24 -10.46
C SER A 100 9.67 -3.44 -9.52
N LYS A 101 9.74 -3.22 -8.20
CA LYS A 101 9.65 -4.29 -7.20
C LYS A 101 8.23 -4.84 -7.08
N ILE A 102 7.24 -3.95 -7.15
CA ILE A 102 5.82 -4.32 -7.18
C ILE A 102 5.54 -5.17 -8.41
N GLN A 103 6.01 -4.77 -9.60
CA GLN A 103 5.85 -5.59 -10.81
C GLN A 103 6.44 -6.99 -10.63
N ARG A 104 7.66 -7.09 -10.09
CA ARG A 104 8.27 -8.41 -9.79
C ARG A 104 7.47 -9.23 -8.78
N ALA A 105 6.83 -8.60 -7.79
CA ALA A 105 5.96 -9.30 -6.86
C ALA A 105 4.73 -9.89 -7.59
N PHE A 106 4.13 -9.15 -8.52
CA PHE A 106 3.07 -9.71 -9.38
C PHE A 106 3.57 -10.89 -10.21
N ASP A 107 4.73 -10.76 -10.85
CA ASP A 107 5.28 -11.83 -11.70
C ASP A 107 5.61 -13.09 -10.88
N LYS A 108 6.13 -12.92 -9.66
CA LYS A 108 6.46 -14.00 -8.71
C LYS A 108 5.22 -14.78 -8.25
N ASN A 109 4.11 -14.08 -8.01
CA ASN A 109 2.88 -14.69 -7.50
C ASN A 109 1.97 -15.21 -8.62
N ARG A 110 2.40 -15.16 -9.88
CA ARG A 110 1.62 -15.66 -11.02
C ARG A 110 1.47 -17.18 -10.93
N LEU A 111 0.24 -17.67 -11.14
CA LEU A 111 -0.10 -19.09 -11.27
C LEU A 111 0.39 -19.68 -12.61
#